data_AF-A0A7X7L7J5-F1
#
_entry.id   AF-A0A7X7L7J5-F1
#
_cell.length_a   1.000
_cell.length_b   1.000
_cell.length_c   1.000
_cell.angle_alpha   90.00
_cell.angle_beta   90.00
_cell.angle_gamma   90.00
#
_symmetry.space_group_name_H-M   'P 1'
#
loop_
_entity.id
_entity.type
_entity.pdbx_description
1 polymer ?
#
loop_
_entity_poly.entity_id
_entity_poly.type
_entity_poly.pdbx_seq_one_letter_code
_entity_poly.pdbx_strand_id
1 'polypeptide(L)'
;MLLKVKNSASESIYALSTDRREFVMGFNENISPDNSMRNEKEKYPYAMSIVTGICESIEFSKNSINYTALIRIDYDDLNIIPKYITNVYTPEIMEINGIYITSDNQKPFKVGEKYIIYAYVDGLNPNNDYLSATVDKWAYDYHKYEEIIFYDPATMKEEFSEMPDDKPYFKLTDDSLYMMQRIETTAEDFLEQDNGLWSDRVEQCYVTQHSVEIVLTNNINSIYMFNNGDAYIIQGRNITKEECSSGANVCIVSTQFSSMNNIKVGDKLKLNVYENNFKIVSHIISKANRETGWQTIQGKDTVDIWLSKGFDVDKGFYKEVEYEIVGTYLVDNRGDKNEFNFINNTMFAPSESIEGSFNTEPTVLTLKRYTDKLIYTDLLRTSVPGSFSVVIKNGYAEHFEADMEQAGYGGIFRYFDQGYSKVSKTLDEYSQISLLVALISIGVWMTVVVVFIVTCNSKSRKDIAIMRSLGSPKGRAYMTQLFTVFILSFMALVICIIAGLYVYNIVTDIAYADMAKGSNAASILKNVIESSKGAVVVAAITQFLTIIGAFAIVLSIQVRQNVMVMMRKGKKQ
;
A
#
# COMPACT_ATOMS: atom_id res chain seq x y z
N MET A 1 1.11 26.89 4.01
CA MET A 1 0.17 26.21 4.92
C MET A 1 0.54 24.74 5.11
N LEU A 2 0.61 23.93 4.05
CA LEU A 2 0.84 22.49 4.14
C LEU A 2 2.15 22.07 4.85
N LEU A 3 3.27 22.77 4.63
CA LEU A 3 4.52 22.52 5.36
C LEU A 3 4.35 22.69 6.88
N LYS A 4 3.57 23.70 7.31
CA LYS A 4 3.28 23.92 8.73
C LYS A 4 2.44 22.77 9.30
N VAL A 5 1.44 22.28 8.56
CA VAL A 5 0.65 21.10 8.92
C VAL A 5 1.54 19.87 9.10
N LYS A 6 2.42 19.58 8.13
CA LYS A 6 3.36 18.45 8.19
C LYS A 6 4.31 18.55 9.39
N ASN A 7 4.80 19.76 9.70
CA ASN A 7 5.68 19.98 10.84
C ASN A 7 4.93 19.80 12.17
N SER A 8 3.77 20.44 12.35
CA SER A 8 2.97 20.27 13.57
C SER A 8 2.56 18.82 13.82
N ALA A 9 2.20 18.09 12.77
CA ALA A 9 1.92 16.66 12.88
C ALA A 9 3.16 15.81 13.26
N SER A 10 4.35 16.22 12.81
CA SER A 10 5.62 15.58 13.19
C SER A 10 6.01 15.87 14.64
N GLU A 11 5.60 17.01 15.18
CA GLU A 11 5.90 17.48 16.55
C GLU A 11 4.92 16.96 17.61
N SER A 12 3.77 16.39 17.20
CA SER A 12 2.81 15.81 18.16
C SER A 12 3.44 14.69 18.97
N ILE A 13 3.16 14.69 20.28
CA ILE A 13 3.64 13.66 21.23
C ILE A 13 3.09 12.26 20.93
N TYR A 14 2.05 12.17 20.11
CA TYR A 14 1.44 10.90 19.70
C TYR A 14 2.02 10.35 18.40
N ALA A 15 2.78 11.16 17.65
CA ALA A 15 3.50 10.70 16.47
C ALA A 15 4.73 9.87 16.89
N LEU A 16 4.85 8.67 16.31
CA LEU A 16 6.01 7.79 16.47
C LEU A 16 7.04 8.01 15.37
N SER A 17 6.56 8.27 14.15
CA SER A 17 7.38 8.59 12.98
C SER A 17 6.54 9.26 11.92
N THR A 18 7.18 10.06 11.08
CA THR A 18 6.56 10.58 9.85
C THR A 18 7.29 10.06 8.64
N ASP A 19 6.55 9.93 7.53
CA ASP A 19 7.09 9.53 6.24
C ASP A 19 6.73 10.60 5.23
N ARG A 20 7.75 11.21 4.61
CA ARG A 20 7.61 12.21 3.54
C ARG A 20 8.08 11.55 2.27
N ARG A 21 7.13 11.33 1.35
CA ARG A 21 7.36 10.61 0.12
C ARG A 21 7.44 11.56 -1.06
N GLU A 22 8.41 11.27 -1.92
CA GLU A 22 8.64 11.96 -3.17
C GLU A 22 8.51 10.95 -4.32
N PHE A 23 8.09 11.43 -5.48
CA PHE A 23 7.74 10.60 -6.63
C PHE A 23 8.64 10.98 -7.80
N VAL A 24 9.49 10.08 -8.24
CA VAL A 24 10.33 10.30 -9.42
C VAL A 24 10.14 9.13 -10.37
N MET A 25 10.72 9.20 -11.55
CA MET A 25 10.70 8.11 -12.52
C MET A 25 12.13 7.66 -12.78
N GLY A 26 12.33 6.36 -13.05
CA GLY A 26 13.63 5.81 -13.41
C GLY A 26 13.58 5.16 -14.78
N PHE A 27 14.37 5.66 -15.73
CA PHE A 27 14.52 5.12 -17.07
C PHE A 27 15.62 4.05 -17.14
N ASN A 28 15.33 2.96 -17.84
CA ASN A 28 16.30 1.99 -18.33
C ASN A 28 15.78 1.35 -19.62
N GLU A 29 16.53 1.45 -20.71
CA GLU A 29 16.16 0.90 -22.03
C GLU A 29 15.79 -0.59 -22.03
N ASN A 30 16.25 -1.35 -21.03
CA ASN A 30 16.02 -2.79 -20.91
C ASN A 30 14.79 -3.15 -20.08
N ILE A 31 14.12 -2.18 -19.45
CA ILE A 31 12.88 -2.43 -18.69
C ILE A 31 11.65 -2.02 -19.49
N SER A 32 10.51 -2.58 -19.12
CA SER A 32 9.22 -2.23 -19.68
C SER A 32 8.17 -2.23 -18.58
N PRO A 33 7.17 -1.33 -18.68
CA PRO A 33 6.12 -1.19 -17.69
C PRO A 33 5.27 -2.46 -17.61
N ASP A 34 4.70 -2.69 -16.44
CA ASP A 34 3.84 -3.84 -16.19
C ASP A 34 2.63 -3.90 -17.16
N ASN A 35 2.41 -5.07 -17.78
CA ASN A 35 1.32 -5.37 -18.72
C ASN A 35 -0.05 -5.55 -18.07
N SER A 36 -0.12 -5.65 -16.75
CA SER A 36 -1.34 -5.92 -16.01
C SER A 36 -2.23 -4.69 -15.84
N MET A 37 -1.84 -3.53 -16.40
CA MET A 37 -2.58 -2.26 -16.36
C MET A 37 -3.98 -2.42 -16.99
N ARG A 38 -5.02 -2.31 -16.16
CA ARG A 38 -6.39 -2.71 -16.55
C ARG A 38 -7.18 -1.59 -17.20
N ASN A 39 -6.96 -0.37 -16.74
CA ASN A 39 -7.75 0.79 -17.14
C ASN A 39 -6.83 1.91 -17.67
N GLU A 40 -7.48 2.92 -18.25
CA GLU A 40 -6.82 4.04 -18.91
C GLU A 40 -5.85 4.81 -17.99
N LYS A 41 -6.20 4.95 -16.71
CA LYS A 41 -5.44 5.71 -15.71
C LYS A 41 -4.19 4.97 -15.24
N GLU A 42 -4.20 3.64 -15.29
CA GLU A 42 -3.01 2.84 -15.02
C GLU A 42 -2.07 2.82 -16.23
N LYS A 43 -2.64 2.78 -17.43
CA LYS A 43 -1.90 2.76 -18.71
C LYS A 43 -1.26 4.10 -19.04
N TYR A 44 -1.84 5.23 -18.65
CA TYR A 44 -1.21 6.54 -18.83
C TYR A 44 -0.06 6.75 -17.82
N PRO A 45 1.10 7.28 -18.21
CA PRO A 45 1.46 7.79 -19.55
C PRO A 45 2.05 6.74 -20.51
N TYR A 46 2.29 5.51 -20.03
CA TYR A 46 2.96 4.43 -20.77
C TYR A 46 2.31 4.01 -22.10
N ALA A 47 1.01 4.28 -22.29
CA ALA A 47 0.30 3.99 -23.53
C ALA A 47 0.47 5.06 -24.64
N MET A 48 1.09 6.21 -24.35
CA MET A 48 1.43 7.19 -25.38
C MET A 48 2.47 6.60 -26.33
N SER A 49 2.21 6.66 -27.63
CA SER A 49 2.94 5.91 -28.66
C SER A 49 3.27 6.78 -29.87
N ILE A 50 4.37 6.45 -30.55
CA ILE A 50 4.70 6.97 -31.88
C ILE A 50 4.45 5.87 -32.89
N VAL A 51 3.66 6.16 -33.93
CA VAL A 51 3.37 5.20 -35.00
C VAL A 51 3.56 5.89 -36.35
N THR A 52 4.22 5.21 -37.26
CA THR A 52 4.32 5.60 -38.67
C THR A 52 3.41 4.73 -39.51
N GLY A 53 2.70 5.32 -40.46
CA GLY A 53 1.84 4.53 -41.33
C GLY A 53 1.14 5.33 -42.41
N ILE A 54 0.44 4.61 -43.28
CA ILE A 54 -0.30 5.18 -44.40
C ILE A 54 -1.78 5.19 -44.07
N CYS A 55 -2.44 6.32 -44.27
CA CYS A 55 -3.88 6.42 -44.09
C CYS A 55 -4.62 5.66 -45.21
N GLU A 56 -5.35 4.62 -44.86
CA GLU A 56 -6.15 3.83 -45.81
C GLU A 56 -7.58 4.36 -45.95
N SER A 57 -8.14 4.85 -44.85
CA SER A 57 -9.46 5.48 -44.85
C SER A 57 -9.58 6.50 -43.72
N ILE A 58 -10.49 7.45 -43.90
CA ILE A 58 -10.94 8.36 -42.84
C ILE A 58 -12.43 8.61 -43.01
N GLU A 59 -13.18 8.37 -41.95
CA GLU A 59 -14.63 8.51 -41.92
C GLU A 59 -15.04 9.35 -40.72
N PHE A 60 -15.90 10.33 -40.97
CA PHE A 60 -16.52 11.11 -39.91
C PHE A 60 -17.86 10.48 -39.53
N SER A 61 -18.09 10.35 -38.24
CA SER A 61 -19.33 9.78 -37.72
C SER A 61 -20.54 10.61 -38.17
N LYS A 62 -21.60 9.96 -38.67
CA LYS A 62 -22.83 10.68 -39.07
C LYS A 62 -23.55 11.34 -37.89
N ASN A 63 -23.41 10.75 -36.69
CA ASN A 63 -24.15 11.13 -35.50
C ASN A 63 -23.28 11.80 -34.41
N SER A 64 -21.98 11.96 -34.65
CA SER A 64 -21.06 12.61 -33.72
C SER A 64 -20.00 13.42 -34.45
N ILE A 65 -19.29 14.26 -33.69
CA ILE A 65 -18.18 15.08 -34.18
C ILE A 65 -16.88 14.29 -34.35
N ASN A 66 -16.89 13.01 -33.97
CA ASN A 66 -15.71 12.16 -34.01
C ASN A 66 -15.43 11.69 -35.44
N TYR A 67 -14.16 11.47 -35.73
CA TYR A 67 -13.71 10.71 -36.90
C TYR A 67 -12.99 9.43 -36.47
N THR A 68 -12.97 8.49 -37.40
CA THR A 68 -12.20 7.25 -37.33
C THR A 68 -11.32 7.18 -38.57
N ALA A 69 -10.01 7.02 -38.38
CA ALA A 69 -9.04 6.83 -39.45
C ALA A 69 -8.41 5.43 -39.32
N LEU A 70 -8.27 4.71 -40.43
CA LEU A 70 -7.54 3.46 -40.49
C LEU A 70 -6.14 3.72 -41.05
N ILE A 71 -5.13 3.42 -40.25
CA ILE A 71 -3.73 3.59 -40.59
C ILE A 71 -3.10 2.21 -40.75
N ARG A 72 -2.59 1.91 -41.94
CA ARG A 72 -1.73 0.74 -42.12
C ARG A 72 -0.35 1.07 -41.59
N ILE A 73 0.06 0.33 -40.56
CA ILE A 73 1.31 0.57 -39.84
C ILE A 73 2.47 0.20 -40.76
N ASP A 74 3.46 1.09 -40.84
CA ASP A 74 4.71 0.86 -41.55
C ASP A 74 5.75 0.39 -40.54
N TYR A 75 5.84 -0.92 -40.33
CA TYR A 75 6.74 -1.56 -39.36
C TYR A 75 8.22 -1.50 -39.75
N ASP A 76 8.53 -1.17 -41.01
CA ASP A 76 9.90 -0.96 -41.47
C ASP A 76 10.42 0.45 -41.13
N ASP A 77 9.57 1.32 -40.58
CA ASP A 77 9.88 2.69 -40.13
C ASP A 77 9.68 2.83 -38.59
N LEU A 78 9.85 4.04 -38.05
CA LEU A 78 9.84 4.30 -36.60
C LEU A 78 8.49 4.03 -35.93
N ASN A 79 8.46 3.04 -35.03
CA ASN A 79 7.31 2.77 -34.18
C ASN A 79 7.72 2.54 -32.72
N ILE A 80 7.09 3.26 -31.81
CA ILE A 80 7.21 3.11 -30.35
C ILE A 80 5.83 2.76 -29.80
N ILE A 81 5.55 1.45 -29.75
CA ILE A 81 4.29 0.90 -29.27
C ILE A 81 4.56 0.08 -27.99
N PRO A 82 3.73 0.21 -26.93
CA PRO A 82 4.00 -0.44 -25.66
C PRO A 82 4.14 -1.96 -25.81
N LYS A 83 5.26 -2.52 -25.33
CA LYS A 83 5.56 -3.97 -25.47
C LYS A 83 4.46 -4.85 -24.91
N TYR A 84 3.78 -4.43 -23.86
CA TYR A 84 2.68 -5.20 -23.29
C TYR A 84 1.47 -5.37 -24.22
N ILE A 85 1.37 -4.58 -25.29
CA ILE A 85 0.35 -4.69 -26.34
C ILE A 85 0.86 -5.58 -27.48
N THR A 86 2.11 -5.36 -27.92
CA THR A 86 2.68 -6.01 -29.11
C THR A 86 3.32 -7.38 -28.86
N ASN A 87 3.53 -7.77 -27.59
CA ASN A 87 4.13 -9.07 -27.25
C ASN A 87 3.30 -10.29 -27.71
N VAL A 88 1.99 -10.10 -27.96
CA VAL A 88 1.07 -11.21 -28.30
C VAL A 88 0.72 -11.22 -29.78
N TYR A 89 0.58 -10.04 -30.39
CA TYR A 89 0.12 -9.88 -31.76
C TYR A 89 0.71 -8.63 -32.39
N THR A 90 0.94 -8.69 -33.71
CA THR A 90 1.51 -7.59 -34.50
C THR A 90 0.46 -7.13 -35.52
N PRO A 91 -0.41 -6.18 -35.13
CA PRO A 91 -1.54 -5.76 -35.97
C PRO A 91 -1.11 -4.91 -37.16
N GLU A 92 -1.60 -5.23 -38.35
CA GLU A 92 -1.27 -4.48 -39.57
C GLU A 92 -1.94 -3.09 -39.62
N ILE A 93 -3.07 -2.94 -38.93
CA ILE A 93 -3.89 -1.73 -38.92
C ILE A 93 -3.95 -1.13 -37.51
N MET A 94 -3.91 0.19 -37.45
CA MET A 94 -4.29 1.00 -36.31
C MET A 94 -5.56 1.81 -36.65
N GLU A 95 -6.60 1.64 -35.84
CA GLU A 95 -7.79 2.47 -35.87
C GLU A 95 -7.61 3.65 -34.90
N ILE A 96 -7.61 4.85 -35.45
CA ILE A 96 -7.46 6.09 -34.69
C ILE A 96 -8.81 6.77 -34.58
N ASN A 97 -9.22 7.04 -33.35
CA ASN A 97 -10.36 7.91 -33.06
C ASN A 97 -9.86 9.32 -32.70
N GLY A 98 -10.51 10.34 -33.24
CA GLY A 98 -10.18 11.73 -32.93
C GLY A 98 -11.39 12.64 -33.13
N ILE A 99 -11.21 13.93 -32.81
CA ILE A 99 -12.32 14.89 -32.84
C ILE A 99 -11.95 16.17 -33.59
N TYR A 100 -10.68 16.57 -33.55
CA TYR A 100 -10.27 17.85 -34.10
C TYR A 100 -9.91 17.76 -35.58
N ILE A 101 -10.35 18.77 -36.33
CA ILE A 101 -9.89 19.07 -37.69
C ILE A 101 -8.74 20.08 -37.65
N THR A 102 -8.07 20.26 -38.79
CA THR A 102 -6.93 21.15 -38.94
C THR A 102 -7.32 22.63 -39.07
N SER A 103 -6.34 23.53 -38.92
CA SER A 103 -6.48 24.97 -38.82
C SER A 103 -6.92 25.61 -40.14
N ASP A 104 -6.75 24.88 -41.24
CA ASP A 104 -7.19 25.18 -42.59
C ASP A 104 -8.56 24.54 -42.94
N ASN A 105 -9.27 24.01 -41.95
CA ASN A 105 -10.58 23.36 -42.07
C ASN A 105 -10.55 22.07 -42.92
N GLN A 106 -9.43 21.35 -42.96
CA GLN A 106 -9.30 20.07 -43.67
C GLN A 106 -9.41 18.87 -42.74
N LYS A 107 -9.57 17.68 -43.33
CA LYS A 107 -9.45 16.42 -42.60
C LYS A 107 -8.03 16.29 -42.02
N PRO A 108 -7.90 15.76 -40.80
CA PRO A 108 -6.58 15.55 -40.19
C PRO A 108 -5.73 14.49 -40.89
N PHE A 109 -6.37 13.61 -41.68
CA PHE A 109 -5.70 12.60 -42.49
C PHE A 109 -6.22 12.64 -43.93
N LYS A 110 -5.34 12.35 -44.87
CA LYS A 110 -5.64 12.19 -46.29
C LYS A 110 -5.25 10.79 -46.74
N VAL A 111 -6.19 10.12 -47.41
CA VAL A 111 -6.03 8.74 -47.87
C VAL A 111 -4.86 8.62 -48.84
N GLY A 112 -4.00 7.62 -48.62
CA GLY A 112 -2.82 7.32 -49.41
C GLY A 112 -1.54 8.05 -48.96
N GLU A 113 -1.64 9.03 -48.07
CA GLU A 113 -0.49 9.77 -47.54
C GLU A 113 0.10 9.07 -46.30
N LYS A 114 1.41 9.26 -46.08
CA LYS A 114 2.14 8.72 -44.93
C LYS A 114 2.21 9.75 -43.80
N TYR A 115 2.09 9.27 -42.56
CA TYR A 115 2.07 10.09 -41.36
C TYR A 115 3.00 9.53 -40.28
N ILE A 116 3.57 10.43 -39.48
CA ILE A 116 4.02 10.15 -38.11
C ILE A 116 2.91 10.60 -37.15
N ILE A 117 2.61 9.78 -36.15
CA ILE A 117 1.42 9.93 -35.30
C ILE A 117 1.81 9.74 -33.84
N TYR A 118 1.41 10.69 -32.99
CA TYR A 118 1.56 10.64 -31.54
C TYR A 118 0.20 10.35 -30.90
N ALA A 119 -0.07 9.10 -30.55
CA ALA A 119 -1.41 8.67 -30.13
C ALA A 119 -1.39 7.93 -28.78
N TYR A 120 -2.52 7.97 -28.07
CA TYR A 120 -2.76 7.10 -26.93
C TYR A 120 -3.28 5.75 -27.43
N VAL A 121 -2.51 4.68 -27.27
CA VAL A 121 -2.93 3.33 -27.72
C VAL A 121 -3.67 2.63 -26.58
N ASP A 122 -4.99 2.48 -26.74
CA ASP A 122 -5.87 1.85 -25.77
C ASP A 122 -5.58 0.35 -25.62
N GLY A 123 -5.19 -0.31 -26.71
CA GLY A 123 -4.87 -1.73 -26.76
C GLY A 123 -5.31 -2.38 -28.07
N LEU A 124 -5.31 -3.70 -28.09
CA LEU A 124 -5.91 -4.47 -29.17
C LEU A 124 -7.44 -4.46 -29.03
N ASN A 125 -8.14 -4.38 -30.16
CA ASN A 125 -9.58 -4.63 -30.23
C ASN A 125 -9.91 -6.06 -29.71
N PRO A 126 -11.13 -6.42 -29.23
CA PRO A 126 -11.40 -7.75 -28.67
C PRO A 126 -11.12 -8.94 -29.60
N ASN A 127 -11.12 -8.73 -30.93
CA ASN A 127 -10.77 -9.76 -31.91
C ASN A 127 -9.26 -9.80 -32.23
N ASN A 128 -8.48 -8.88 -31.67
CA ASN A 128 -7.06 -8.64 -31.94
C ASN A 128 -6.73 -8.23 -33.38
N ASP A 129 -7.69 -7.81 -34.20
CA ASP A 129 -7.45 -7.50 -35.62
C ASP A 129 -6.67 -6.18 -35.85
N TYR A 130 -6.81 -5.21 -34.95
CA TYR A 130 -6.20 -3.87 -35.07
C TYR A 130 -5.87 -3.24 -33.71
N LEU A 131 -4.97 -2.25 -33.70
CA LEU A 131 -4.75 -1.37 -32.54
C LEU A 131 -5.83 -0.32 -32.45
N SER A 132 -6.52 -0.27 -31.31
CA SER A 132 -7.38 0.86 -30.98
C SER A 132 -6.52 1.97 -30.38
N ALA A 133 -6.58 3.15 -30.99
CA ALA A 133 -5.87 4.33 -30.54
C ALA A 133 -6.78 5.55 -30.58
N THR A 134 -6.41 6.54 -29.79
CA THR A 134 -7.09 7.83 -29.75
C THR A 134 -6.07 8.95 -29.84
N VAL A 135 -6.32 9.93 -30.70
CA VAL A 135 -5.65 11.23 -30.66
C VAL A 135 -6.51 12.19 -29.84
N ASP A 136 -5.90 13.18 -29.18
CA ASP A 136 -6.58 14.25 -28.44
C ASP A 136 -7.17 13.88 -27.06
N LYS A 137 -7.25 12.59 -26.72
CA LYS A 137 -7.87 12.07 -25.47
C LYS A 137 -7.35 12.72 -24.18
N TRP A 138 -6.08 13.09 -24.15
CA TRP A 138 -5.38 13.51 -22.94
C TRP A 138 -4.78 14.92 -22.99
N ALA A 139 -5.18 15.76 -23.94
CA ALA A 139 -4.67 17.13 -24.05
C ALA A 139 -5.35 18.09 -23.05
N TYR A 140 -4.56 18.90 -22.31
CA TYR A 140 -5.07 19.81 -21.27
C TYR A 140 -5.42 21.20 -21.76
N ASP A 141 -4.78 21.65 -22.82
CA ASP A 141 -4.80 23.07 -23.20
C ASP A 141 -5.59 23.35 -24.47
N TYR A 142 -6.14 22.33 -25.11
CA TYR A 142 -6.89 22.47 -26.36
C TYR A 142 -8.01 23.50 -26.25
N HIS A 143 -8.64 23.62 -25.08
CA HIS A 143 -9.69 24.59 -24.84
C HIS A 143 -9.31 26.06 -25.06
N LYS A 144 -8.01 26.41 -25.06
CA LYS A 144 -7.52 27.76 -25.36
C LYS A 144 -7.37 28.01 -26.86
N TYR A 145 -7.29 26.94 -27.64
CA TYR A 145 -6.98 26.93 -29.07
C TYR A 145 -8.08 26.27 -29.90
N GLU A 146 -9.17 25.84 -29.25
CA GLU A 146 -10.33 25.20 -29.86
C GLU A 146 -11.32 26.25 -30.35
N GLU A 147 -11.70 26.13 -31.62
CA GLU A 147 -12.80 26.86 -32.22
C GLU A 147 -13.89 25.87 -32.66
N ILE A 148 -15.15 26.22 -32.42
CA ILE A 148 -16.30 25.47 -32.94
C ILE A 148 -16.71 26.11 -34.26
N ILE A 149 -16.64 25.34 -35.34
CA ILE A 149 -17.13 25.77 -36.65
C ILE A 149 -18.32 24.91 -37.07
N PHE A 150 -19.31 25.51 -37.73
CA PHE A 150 -20.48 24.78 -38.22
C PHE A 150 -20.27 24.37 -39.67
N TYR A 151 -20.76 23.20 -40.03
CA TYR A 151 -20.73 22.70 -41.38
C TYR A 151 -21.46 23.65 -42.32
N ASP A 152 -20.73 24.29 -43.22
CA ASP A 152 -21.28 25.07 -44.31
C ASP A 152 -21.18 24.26 -45.62
N PRO A 153 -22.32 23.86 -46.21
CA PRO A 153 -22.33 23.05 -47.44
C PRO A 153 -21.58 23.69 -48.61
N ALA A 154 -21.44 25.03 -48.64
CA ALA A 154 -20.73 25.71 -49.70
C ALA A 154 -19.21 25.50 -49.65
N THR A 155 -18.64 25.32 -48.45
CA THR A 155 -17.18 25.26 -48.23
C THR A 155 -16.67 23.88 -47.80
N MET A 156 -17.49 23.07 -47.14
CA MET A 156 -17.06 21.79 -46.53
C MET A 156 -17.51 20.52 -47.28
N LYS A 157 -18.35 20.66 -48.31
CA LYS A 157 -18.89 19.52 -49.07
C LYS A 157 -17.83 18.72 -49.82
N GLU A 158 -16.83 19.40 -50.37
CA GLU A 158 -15.71 18.75 -51.07
C GLU A 158 -14.83 17.96 -50.10
N GLU A 159 -14.59 18.51 -48.90
CA GLU A 159 -13.68 17.94 -47.93
C GLU A 159 -14.31 16.79 -47.11
N PHE A 160 -15.54 16.96 -46.61
CA PHE A 160 -16.15 16.06 -45.62
C PHE A 160 -17.28 15.16 -46.17
N SER A 161 -17.59 15.23 -47.47
CA SER A 161 -18.78 14.61 -48.07
C SER A 161 -20.10 15.19 -47.53
N GLU A 162 -21.26 14.78 -48.06
CA GLU A 162 -22.56 15.30 -47.59
C GLU A 162 -22.81 14.95 -46.11
N MET A 163 -22.80 16.00 -45.27
CA MET A 163 -23.09 16.00 -43.84
C MET A 163 -24.29 16.92 -43.55
N PRO A 164 -24.94 16.82 -42.37
CA PRO A 164 -25.98 17.76 -41.97
C PRO A 164 -25.47 19.21 -41.81
N ASP A 165 -26.24 20.18 -42.33
CA ASP A 165 -25.96 21.64 -42.35
C ASP A 165 -25.81 22.29 -40.97
N ASP A 166 -26.13 21.57 -39.89
CA ASP A 166 -26.07 22.02 -38.50
C ASP A 166 -24.97 21.30 -37.68
N LYS A 167 -24.14 20.48 -38.33
CA LYS A 167 -23.12 19.69 -37.64
C LYS A 167 -21.93 20.57 -37.20
N PRO A 168 -21.55 20.59 -35.91
CA PRO A 168 -20.36 21.28 -35.45
C PRO A 168 -19.10 20.44 -35.67
N TYR A 169 -17.98 21.10 -35.96
CA TYR A 169 -16.62 20.55 -35.94
C TYR A 169 -15.78 21.32 -34.92
N PHE A 170 -14.86 20.62 -34.27
CA PHE A 170 -13.85 21.26 -33.44
C PHE A 170 -12.56 21.42 -34.23
N LYS A 171 -12.02 22.64 -34.19
CA LYS A 171 -10.81 23.03 -34.90
C LYS A 171 -9.76 23.41 -33.88
N LEU A 172 -8.53 22.90 -34.06
CA LEU A 172 -7.37 23.44 -33.34
C LEU A 172 -6.73 24.53 -34.18
N THR A 173 -6.54 25.69 -33.57
CA THR A 173 -5.94 26.88 -34.19
C THR A 173 -4.42 26.96 -34.05
N ASP A 174 -3.83 26.05 -33.26
CA ASP A 174 -2.39 25.93 -33.07
C ASP A 174 -1.90 24.57 -33.58
N ASP A 175 -1.10 24.61 -34.64
CA ASP A 175 -0.62 23.41 -35.33
C ASP A 175 0.33 22.57 -34.47
N SER A 176 1.00 23.17 -33.47
CA SER A 176 1.90 22.43 -32.55
C SER A 176 1.17 21.42 -31.67
N LEU A 177 -0.16 21.54 -31.58
CA LEU A 177 -1.02 20.64 -30.84
C LEU A 177 -1.45 19.43 -31.66
N TYR A 178 -1.26 19.42 -32.98
CA TYR A 178 -1.61 18.26 -33.79
C TYR A 178 -0.84 17.03 -33.37
N MET A 179 -1.58 15.93 -33.24
CA MET A 179 -1.05 14.61 -32.87
C MET A 179 -0.70 13.76 -34.09
N MET A 180 -0.68 14.37 -35.28
CA MET A 180 -0.33 13.74 -36.54
C MET A 180 0.41 14.74 -37.44
N GLN A 181 1.36 14.26 -38.23
CA GLN A 181 2.07 15.08 -39.21
C GLN A 181 2.30 14.26 -40.47
N ARG A 182 1.95 14.82 -41.63
CA ARG A 182 2.24 14.20 -42.92
C ARG A 182 3.75 14.24 -43.15
N ILE A 183 4.31 13.11 -43.58
CA ILE A 183 5.73 12.97 -43.94
C ILE A 183 5.85 12.39 -45.36
N GLU A 184 6.82 12.88 -46.12
CA GLU A 184 7.10 12.42 -47.49
C GLU A 184 8.31 11.47 -47.55
N THR A 185 9.03 11.35 -46.44
CA THR A 185 10.27 10.58 -46.26
C THR A 185 10.10 9.50 -45.19
N THR A 186 11.21 8.86 -44.78
CA THR A 186 11.23 8.08 -43.53
C THR A 186 11.02 9.00 -42.33
N ALA A 187 10.59 8.44 -41.19
CA ALA A 187 10.48 9.23 -39.97
C ALA A 187 11.84 9.76 -39.50
N GLU A 188 12.91 9.00 -39.68
CA GLU A 188 14.28 9.44 -39.35
C GLU A 188 14.67 10.70 -40.14
N ASP A 189 14.54 10.67 -41.48
CA ASP A 189 14.85 11.83 -42.34
C ASP A 189 13.98 13.06 -42.00
N PHE A 190 12.73 12.83 -41.58
CA PHE A 190 11.81 13.88 -41.15
C PHE A 190 12.25 14.49 -39.82
N LEU A 191 12.61 13.67 -38.83
CA LEU A 191 13.03 14.11 -37.50
C LEU A 191 14.34 14.90 -37.54
N GLU A 192 15.26 14.59 -38.47
CA GLU A 192 16.48 15.39 -38.68
C GLU A 192 16.21 16.83 -39.13
N GLN A 193 15.07 17.07 -39.79
CA GLN A 193 14.66 18.37 -40.32
C GLN A 193 13.62 19.07 -39.43
N ASP A 194 13.06 18.36 -38.46
CA ASP A 194 12.04 18.86 -37.56
C ASP A 194 12.57 19.96 -36.63
N ASN A 195 11.70 20.84 -36.18
CA ASN A 195 12.06 21.95 -35.30
C ASN A 195 12.20 21.53 -33.82
N GLY A 196 12.15 20.23 -33.52
CA GLY A 196 12.28 19.65 -32.19
C GLY A 196 10.98 19.04 -31.67
N LEU A 197 9.81 19.53 -32.11
CA LEU A 197 8.51 19.10 -31.56
C LEU A 197 8.27 17.58 -31.65
N TRP A 198 8.54 16.98 -32.81
CA TRP A 198 8.34 15.55 -33.01
C TRP A 198 9.47 14.73 -32.42
N SER A 199 10.70 15.23 -32.48
CA SER A 199 11.85 14.63 -31.80
C SER A 199 11.62 14.53 -30.30
N ASP A 200 11.09 15.57 -29.66
CA ASP A 200 10.77 15.61 -28.24
C ASP A 200 9.66 14.61 -27.88
N ARG A 201 8.63 14.48 -28.72
CA ARG A 201 7.55 13.49 -28.53
C ARG A 201 8.07 12.05 -28.67
N VAL A 202 8.97 11.81 -29.62
CA VAL A 202 9.63 10.50 -29.81
C VAL A 202 10.45 10.15 -28.58
N GLU A 203 11.28 11.07 -28.09
CA GLU A 203 12.07 10.87 -26.88
C GLU A 203 11.17 10.67 -25.65
N GLN A 204 10.17 11.52 -25.47
CA GLN A 204 9.20 11.41 -24.37
C GLN A 204 8.53 10.04 -24.35
N CYS A 205 8.04 9.55 -25.50
CA CYS A 205 7.47 8.22 -25.65
C CYS A 205 8.48 7.14 -25.27
N TYR A 206 9.66 7.17 -25.89
CA TYR A 206 10.68 6.14 -25.71
C TYR A 206 11.10 6.03 -24.24
N VAL A 207 11.46 7.16 -23.62
CA VAL A 207 11.92 7.20 -22.22
C VAL A 207 10.79 6.76 -21.29
N THR A 208 9.58 7.28 -21.47
CA THR A 208 8.44 6.95 -20.60
C THR A 208 8.08 5.46 -20.67
N GLN A 209 8.07 4.85 -21.86
CA GLN A 209 7.77 3.43 -22.04
C GLN A 209 8.87 2.48 -21.53
N HIS A 210 10.02 3.01 -21.11
CA HIS A 210 11.12 2.27 -20.52
C HIS A 210 11.40 2.76 -19.09
N SER A 211 10.37 3.29 -18.41
CA SER A 211 10.49 3.84 -17.07
C SER A 211 9.62 3.14 -16.03
N VAL A 212 10.07 3.20 -14.78
CA VAL A 212 9.34 2.75 -13.58
C VAL A 212 9.10 3.93 -12.65
N GLU A 213 7.93 3.99 -12.00
CA GLU A 213 7.65 4.98 -10.96
C GLU A 213 8.46 4.63 -9.70
N ILE A 214 9.24 5.57 -9.18
CA ILE A 214 10.02 5.41 -7.95
C ILE A 214 9.36 6.24 -6.86
N VAL A 215 8.88 5.56 -5.83
CA VAL A 215 8.41 6.18 -4.59
C VAL A 215 9.55 6.16 -3.58
N LEU A 216 10.10 7.33 -3.34
CA LEU A 216 11.10 7.59 -2.32
C LEU A 216 10.41 7.63 -0.96
N THR A 217 10.70 6.68 -0.07
CA THR A 217 10.03 6.52 1.23
C THR A 217 11.01 6.08 2.32
N ASN A 218 10.76 6.54 3.54
CA ASN A 218 11.48 6.09 4.74
C ASN A 218 10.73 5.01 5.51
N ASN A 219 9.48 4.71 5.14
CA ASN A 219 8.67 3.66 5.76
C ASN A 219 7.57 3.13 4.82
N ILE A 220 7.89 2.06 4.09
CA ILE A 220 6.95 1.37 3.19
C ILE A 220 5.65 0.97 3.90
N ASN A 221 5.71 0.53 5.17
CA ASN A 221 4.53 0.09 5.91
C ASN A 221 3.58 1.25 6.31
N SER A 222 3.99 2.50 6.09
CA SER A 222 3.14 3.68 6.27
C SER A 222 2.36 4.08 5.01
N ILE A 223 2.62 3.40 3.89
CA ILE A 223 1.85 3.51 2.64
C ILE A 223 0.56 2.71 2.83
N TYR A 224 -0.57 3.31 2.45
CA TYR A 224 -1.91 2.77 2.73
C TYR A 224 -2.07 1.29 2.36
N MET A 225 -1.71 0.89 1.13
CA MET A 225 -1.88 -0.51 0.69
C MET A 225 -1.04 -1.51 1.49
N PHE A 226 0.20 -1.16 1.85
CA PHE A 226 1.03 -2.02 2.71
C PHE A 226 0.50 -2.04 4.14
N ASN A 227 0.02 -0.89 4.64
CA ASN A 227 -0.53 -0.77 5.97
C ASN A 227 -1.80 -1.61 6.12
N ASN A 228 -2.69 -1.59 5.13
CA ASN A 228 -3.97 -2.30 5.17
C ASN A 228 -3.85 -3.79 4.79
N GLY A 229 -2.66 -4.25 4.38
CA GLY A 229 -2.42 -5.63 3.95
C GLY A 229 -2.87 -5.94 2.51
N ASP A 230 -3.25 -4.92 1.73
CA ASP A 230 -3.57 -5.06 0.31
C ASP A 230 -2.32 -5.29 -0.54
N ALA A 231 -1.15 -4.85 -0.04
CA ALA A 231 0.16 -5.12 -0.60
C ALA A 231 1.09 -5.73 0.47
N TYR A 232 1.91 -6.71 0.07
CA TYR A 232 2.86 -7.35 0.97
C TYR A 232 4.09 -7.89 0.23
N ILE A 233 5.21 -7.96 0.93
CA ILE A 233 6.45 -8.52 0.41
C ILE A 233 6.32 -10.04 0.37
N ILE A 234 6.54 -10.63 -0.81
CA ILE A 234 6.38 -12.07 -1.05
C ILE A 234 7.71 -12.79 -1.22
N GLN A 235 8.75 -12.10 -1.72
CA GLN A 235 10.11 -12.62 -1.82
C GLN A 235 11.13 -11.59 -1.31
N GLY A 236 12.24 -12.08 -0.76
CA GLY A 236 13.29 -11.23 -0.17
C GLY A 236 12.86 -10.63 1.17
N ARG A 237 13.19 -9.36 1.40
CA ARG A 237 12.94 -8.64 2.65
C ARG A 237 12.49 -7.20 2.41
N ASN A 238 12.03 -6.56 3.49
CA ASN A 238 11.78 -5.12 3.50
C ASN A 238 13.08 -4.31 3.59
N ILE A 239 13.01 -3.02 3.25
CA ILE A 239 14.07 -2.03 3.47
C ILE A 239 14.15 -1.75 4.97
N THR A 240 15.36 -1.78 5.55
CA THR A 240 15.54 -1.55 6.98
C THR A 240 15.57 -0.06 7.31
N LYS A 241 15.37 0.29 8.59
CA LYS A 241 15.44 1.69 9.03
C LYS A 241 16.85 2.27 8.85
N GLU A 242 17.87 1.44 9.03
CA GLU A 242 19.28 1.81 8.83
C GLU A 242 19.56 2.11 7.35
N GLU A 243 19.01 1.30 6.43
CA GLU A 243 19.08 1.54 4.99
C GLU A 243 18.34 2.82 4.59
N CYS A 244 17.15 3.08 5.16
CA CYS A 244 16.45 4.34 4.98
C CYS A 244 17.29 5.54 5.44
N SER A 245 17.85 5.46 6.65
CA SER A 245 18.59 6.56 7.29
C SER A 245 19.95 6.83 6.65
N SER A 246 20.56 5.81 6.04
CA SER A 246 21.85 5.93 5.34
C SER A 246 21.71 6.28 3.86
N GLY A 247 20.49 6.28 3.31
CA GLY A 247 20.27 6.46 1.87
C GLY A 247 20.82 5.31 1.04
N ALA A 248 20.72 4.07 1.54
CA ALA A 248 21.23 2.92 0.82
C ALA A 248 20.54 2.75 -0.55
N ASN A 249 21.31 2.41 -1.58
CA ASN A 249 20.76 2.14 -2.92
C ASN A 249 20.19 0.72 -2.98
N VAL A 250 19.11 0.49 -2.23
CA VAL A 250 18.32 -0.73 -2.25
C VAL A 250 16.89 -0.43 -2.68
N CYS A 251 16.20 -1.39 -3.28
CA CYS A 251 14.82 -1.19 -3.67
C CYS A 251 13.94 -2.45 -3.56
N ILE A 252 12.64 -2.21 -3.59
CA ILE A 252 11.61 -3.23 -3.69
C ILE A 252 10.76 -2.94 -4.93
N VAL A 253 10.56 -3.96 -5.76
CA VAL A 253 9.76 -3.87 -6.99
C VAL A 253 8.54 -4.79 -6.91
N SER A 254 7.54 -4.62 -7.78
CA SER A 254 6.47 -5.60 -7.85
C SER A 254 6.96 -6.93 -8.42
N THR A 255 6.33 -8.03 -8.00
CA THR A 255 6.63 -9.37 -8.51
C THR A 255 6.34 -9.48 -10.01
N GLN A 256 5.32 -8.75 -10.49
CA GLN A 256 4.97 -8.72 -11.90
C GLN A 256 6.02 -7.97 -12.72
N PHE A 257 6.48 -6.80 -12.26
CA PHE A 257 7.57 -6.04 -12.89
C PHE A 257 8.86 -6.88 -12.94
N SER A 258 9.21 -7.54 -11.84
CA SER A 258 10.35 -8.45 -11.74
C SER A 258 10.26 -9.59 -12.75
N SER A 259 9.11 -10.27 -12.83
CA SER A 259 8.87 -11.36 -13.79
C SER A 259 8.97 -10.91 -15.24
N MET A 260 8.31 -9.80 -15.60
CA MET A 260 8.28 -9.29 -16.98
C MET A 260 9.65 -8.85 -17.49
N ASN A 261 10.47 -8.27 -16.62
CA ASN A 261 11.79 -7.77 -16.99
C ASN A 261 12.90 -8.81 -16.73
N ASN A 262 12.55 -10.03 -16.31
CA ASN A 262 13.49 -11.09 -15.94
C ASN A 262 14.53 -10.64 -14.90
N ILE A 263 14.07 -9.87 -13.92
CA ILE A 263 14.88 -9.34 -12.81
C ILE A 263 14.52 -10.07 -11.53
N LYS A 264 15.49 -10.38 -10.67
CA LYS A 264 15.31 -11.15 -9.43
C LYS A 264 15.85 -10.39 -8.21
N VAL A 265 15.48 -10.87 -7.03
CA VAL A 265 16.08 -10.40 -5.77
C VAL A 265 17.59 -10.68 -5.79
N GLY A 266 18.38 -9.66 -5.48
CA GLY A 266 19.84 -9.63 -5.56
C GLY A 266 20.40 -9.04 -6.85
N ASP A 267 19.57 -8.86 -7.89
CA ASP A 267 20.01 -8.19 -9.11
C ASP A 267 20.13 -6.68 -8.88
N LYS A 268 20.93 -6.05 -9.75
CA LYS A 268 21.13 -4.60 -9.76
C LYS A 268 20.37 -3.95 -10.91
N LEU A 269 19.64 -2.90 -10.60
CA LEU A 269 18.86 -2.11 -11.53
C LEU A 269 19.42 -0.71 -11.64
N LYS A 270 20.05 -0.43 -12.79
CA LYS A 270 20.60 0.88 -13.14
C LYS A 270 19.51 1.75 -13.74
N LEU A 271 19.31 2.97 -13.23
CA LEU A 271 18.22 3.87 -13.63
C LEU A 271 18.76 5.30 -13.84
N ASN A 272 18.36 5.94 -14.94
CA ASN A 272 18.46 7.39 -15.09
C ASN A 272 17.19 8.01 -14.53
N VAL A 273 17.32 8.68 -13.39
CA VAL A 273 16.23 9.27 -12.65
C VAL A 273 15.86 10.63 -13.23
N TYR A 274 14.57 10.91 -13.36
CA TYR A 274 14.04 12.21 -13.74
C TYR A 274 12.80 12.56 -12.92
N GLU A 275 12.56 13.86 -12.76
CA GLU A 275 11.34 14.37 -12.14
C GLU A 275 10.24 14.50 -13.19
N ASN A 276 9.01 14.13 -12.84
CA ASN A 276 7.85 14.29 -13.71
C ASN A 276 6.86 15.29 -13.13
N ASN A 277 6.17 16.01 -14.01
CA ASN A 277 4.98 16.76 -13.63
C ASN A 277 3.77 15.83 -13.50
N PHE A 278 2.72 16.29 -12.82
CA PHE A 278 1.48 15.54 -12.68
C PHE A 278 0.33 16.14 -13.49
N LYS A 279 -0.42 15.22 -14.08
CA LYS A 279 -1.72 15.39 -14.69
C LYS A 279 -2.78 15.05 -13.64
N ILE A 280 -3.67 15.98 -13.31
CA ILE A 280 -4.77 15.72 -12.37
C ILE A 280 -6.05 15.42 -13.15
N VAL A 281 -6.66 14.27 -12.85
CA VAL A 281 -7.97 13.88 -13.40
C VAL A 281 -8.95 13.65 -12.24
N SER A 282 -10.12 14.29 -12.30
CA SER A 282 -11.17 14.08 -11.31
C SER A 282 -12.05 12.91 -11.73
N HIS A 283 -12.19 11.90 -10.88
CA HIS A 283 -13.01 10.72 -11.13
C HIS A 283 -14.27 10.74 -10.29
N ILE A 284 -15.44 10.60 -10.93
CA ILE A 284 -16.72 10.61 -10.22
C ILE A 284 -16.87 9.34 -9.36
N ILE A 285 -17.14 9.49 -8.07
CA ILE A 285 -17.53 8.40 -7.17
C ILE A 285 -19.04 8.16 -7.35
N SER A 286 -19.41 7.42 -8.38
CA SER A 286 -20.82 7.08 -8.62
C SER A 286 -21.13 5.67 -8.12
N LYS A 287 -22.20 5.50 -7.33
CA LYS A 287 -22.76 4.19 -7.00
C LYS A 287 -23.90 3.91 -7.98
N ALA A 288 -23.78 2.85 -8.77
CA ALA A 288 -24.86 2.41 -9.64
C ALA A 288 -26.04 1.92 -8.79
N ASN A 289 -27.19 2.57 -8.91
CA ASN A 289 -28.46 2.09 -8.36
C ASN A 289 -29.35 1.61 -9.51
N ARG A 290 -29.79 0.35 -9.48
CA ARG A 290 -30.58 -0.28 -10.56
C ARG A 290 -31.96 0.37 -10.78
N GLU A 291 -32.50 1.09 -9.80
CA GLU A 291 -33.84 1.70 -9.90
C GLU A 291 -33.81 3.19 -10.24
N THR A 292 -32.70 3.88 -9.99
CA THR A 292 -32.60 5.35 -10.10
C THR A 292 -31.43 5.84 -10.94
N GLY A 293 -30.64 4.93 -11.53
CA GLY A 293 -29.44 5.25 -12.29
C GLY A 293 -28.24 5.57 -11.40
N TRP A 294 -27.27 6.30 -11.96
CA TRP A 294 -26.10 6.76 -11.21
C TRP A 294 -26.51 7.82 -10.20
N GLN A 295 -26.46 7.48 -8.91
CA GLN A 295 -26.71 8.45 -7.85
C GLN A 295 -25.40 9.09 -7.40
N THR A 296 -25.35 10.42 -7.42
CA THR A 296 -24.27 11.22 -6.84
C THR A 296 -24.38 11.20 -5.31
N ILE A 297 -23.24 11.10 -4.61
CA ILE A 297 -23.17 11.08 -3.15
C ILE A 297 -22.93 12.52 -2.71
N GLN A 298 -23.99 13.21 -2.29
CA GLN A 298 -23.95 14.62 -1.88
C GLN A 298 -22.70 14.97 -1.06
N GLY A 299 -21.84 15.83 -1.62
CA GLY A 299 -20.84 16.60 -0.88
C GLY A 299 -19.37 16.36 -1.25
N LYS A 300 -19.00 15.23 -1.86
CA LYS A 300 -17.65 14.96 -2.42
C LYS A 300 -17.77 13.89 -3.52
N ASP A 301 -18.29 14.30 -4.67
CA ASP A 301 -18.63 13.40 -5.79
C ASP A 301 -17.45 12.97 -6.65
N THR A 302 -16.23 13.44 -6.38
CA THR A 302 -15.04 13.12 -7.18
C THR A 302 -13.79 12.87 -6.33
N VAL A 303 -12.92 11.97 -6.79
CA VAL A 303 -11.55 11.80 -6.29
C VAL A 303 -10.59 12.34 -7.34
N ASP A 304 -9.70 13.22 -6.92
CA ASP A 304 -8.61 13.68 -7.78
C ASP A 304 -7.52 12.59 -7.85
N ILE A 305 -7.05 12.28 -9.05
CA ILE A 305 -6.03 11.26 -9.31
C ILE A 305 -4.85 11.93 -10.00
N TRP A 306 -3.66 11.74 -9.45
CA TRP A 306 -2.40 12.26 -9.99
C TRP A 306 -1.79 11.21 -10.90
N LEU A 307 -1.64 11.56 -12.16
CA LEU A 307 -1.03 10.74 -13.20
C LEU A 307 0.29 11.38 -13.63
N SER A 308 1.36 10.60 -13.73
CA SER A 308 2.63 11.12 -14.27
C SER A 308 2.44 11.58 -15.70
N LYS A 309 2.98 12.74 -16.08
CA LYS A 309 3.02 13.21 -17.48
C LYS A 309 4.10 12.49 -18.32
N GLY A 310 4.88 11.60 -17.71
CA GLY A 310 6.02 10.96 -18.36
C GLY A 310 7.26 11.86 -18.34
N PHE A 311 8.20 11.54 -19.22
CA PHE A 311 9.44 12.29 -19.39
C PHE A 311 9.16 13.70 -19.93
N ASP A 312 9.99 14.65 -19.50
CA ASP A 312 9.92 16.06 -19.89
C ASP A 312 11.31 16.43 -20.42
N VAL A 313 11.41 16.60 -21.75
CA VAL A 313 12.69 16.76 -22.46
C VAL A 313 13.41 18.03 -22.00
N ASP A 314 12.66 19.09 -21.70
CA ASP A 314 13.21 20.35 -21.20
C ASP A 314 13.87 20.20 -19.82
N LYS A 315 13.34 19.30 -18.98
CA LYS A 315 13.89 19.00 -17.64
C LYS A 315 15.03 17.98 -17.71
N GLY A 316 14.94 17.01 -18.62
CA GLY A 316 15.94 15.96 -18.81
C GLY A 316 16.12 15.04 -17.60
N PHE A 317 17.23 14.31 -17.59
CA PHE A 317 17.61 13.42 -16.48
C PHE A 317 18.28 14.19 -15.35
N TYR A 318 17.90 13.85 -14.12
CA TYR A 318 18.50 14.38 -12.91
C TYR A 318 19.83 13.69 -12.57
N LYS A 319 19.81 12.34 -12.47
CA LYS A 319 20.99 11.55 -12.05
C LYS A 319 20.85 10.07 -12.39
N GLU A 320 21.97 9.41 -12.62
CA GLU A 320 22.08 7.95 -12.73
C GLU A 320 22.29 7.30 -11.35
N VAL A 321 21.51 6.26 -11.03
CA VAL A 321 21.60 5.50 -9.77
C VAL A 321 21.48 4.00 -10.05
N GLU A 322 22.20 3.17 -9.29
CA GLU A 322 22.11 1.71 -9.36
C GLU A 322 21.57 1.15 -8.03
N TYR A 323 20.40 0.52 -8.07
CA TYR A 323 19.73 -0.07 -6.91
C TYR A 323 19.86 -1.59 -6.88
N GLU A 324 20.17 -2.17 -5.71
CA GLU A 324 20.05 -3.61 -5.48
C GLU A 324 18.61 -3.97 -5.07
N ILE A 325 18.02 -4.96 -5.73
CA ILE A 325 16.65 -5.40 -5.41
C ILE A 325 16.68 -6.33 -4.21
N VAL A 326 16.17 -5.86 -3.07
CA VAL A 326 16.18 -6.62 -1.81
C VAL A 326 14.88 -7.38 -1.54
N GLY A 327 13.83 -7.08 -2.30
CA GLY A 327 12.56 -7.79 -2.20
C GLY A 327 11.61 -7.53 -3.36
N THR A 328 10.56 -8.37 -3.44
CA THR A 328 9.43 -8.14 -4.33
C THR A 328 8.12 -8.13 -3.56
N TYR A 329 7.18 -7.29 -3.99
CA TYR A 329 5.84 -7.22 -3.42
C TYR A 329 4.76 -7.77 -4.36
N LEU A 330 3.63 -8.15 -3.79
CA LEU A 330 2.41 -8.52 -4.50
C LEU A 330 1.25 -7.66 -3.99
N VAL A 331 0.28 -7.39 -4.86
CA VAL A 331 -0.99 -6.72 -4.53
C VAL A 331 -2.11 -7.73 -4.72
N ASP A 332 -2.87 -8.03 -3.66
CA ASP A 332 -3.91 -9.08 -3.67
C ASP A 332 -5.28 -8.53 -4.11
N ASN A 333 -5.67 -7.37 -3.60
CA ASN A 333 -6.94 -6.71 -3.92
C ASN A 333 -6.73 -5.43 -4.74
N ARG A 334 -6.41 -5.62 -6.03
CA ARG A 334 -6.13 -4.52 -6.95
C ARG A 334 -7.40 -3.71 -7.27
N GLY A 335 -7.59 -2.61 -6.54
CA GLY A 335 -8.50 -1.53 -6.94
C GLY A 335 -7.87 -0.60 -7.99
N ASP A 336 -8.68 0.21 -8.67
CA ASP A 336 -8.19 1.23 -9.59
C ASP A 336 -7.23 2.21 -8.89
N LYS A 337 -6.21 2.72 -9.63
CA LYS A 337 -5.34 3.81 -9.18
C LYS A 337 -6.19 4.98 -8.66
N ASN A 338 -5.89 5.44 -7.45
CA ASN A 338 -6.55 6.56 -6.77
C ASN A 338 -5.58 7.25 -5.80
N GLU A 339 -6.06 8.16 -4.96
CA GLU A 339 -5.25 8.93 -4.01
C GLU A 339 -4.47 8.09 -2.96
N PHE A 340 -4.81 6.81 -2.78
CA PHE A 340 -4.18 5.89 -1.82
C PHE A 340 -3.58 4.63 -2.44
N ASN A 341 -3.82 4.38 -3.73
CA ASN A 341 -3.42 3.15 -4.41
C ASN A 341 -2.31 3.41 -5.42
N PHE A 342 -1.20 2.66 -5.31
CA PHE A 342 -0.16 2.61 -6.32
C PHE A 342 -0.43 1.50 -7.34
N ILE A 343 0.27 1.56 -8.48
CA ILE A 343 0.21 0.53 -9.53
C ILE A 343 1.39 -0.44 -9.39
N ASN A 344 1.36 -1.56 -10.09
CA ASN A 344 2.46 -2.51 -10.03
C ASN A 344 3.75 -2.01 -10.73
N ASN A 345 3.67 -1.02 -11.62
CA ASN A 345 4.86 -0.38 -12.19
C ASN A 345 5.44 0.69 -11.24
N THR A 346 5.55 0.31 -9.96
CA THR A 346 6.07 1.16 -8.90
C THR A 346 7.19 0.41 -8.16
N MET A 347 8.25 1.14 -7.87
CA MET A 347 9.42 0.71 -7.12
C MET A 347 9.51 1.59 -5.87
N PHE A 348 9.93 0.99 -4.75
CA PHE A 348 10.15 1.70 -3.50
C PHE A 348 11.64 1.73 -3.17
N ALA A 349 12.17 2.89 -2.82
CA ALA A 349 13.56 3.10 -2.44
C ALA A 349 13.68 4.09 -1.27
N PRO A 350 14.77 4.09 -0.49
CA PRO A 350 15.00 5.06 0.57
C PRO A 350 14.92 6.50 0.08
N SER A 351 14.26 7.38 0.84
CA SER A 351 14.17 8.80 0.47
C SER A 351 15.54 9.46 0.36
N GLU A 352 16.46 9.11 1.25
CA GLU A 352 17.83 9.65 1.26
C GLU A 352 18.75 9.04 0.19
N SER A 353 18.28 8.08 -0.63
CA SER A 353 19.11 7.49 -1.70
C SER A 353 19.37 8.45 -2.87
N ILE A 354 18.55 9.50 -2.98
CA ILE A 354 18.68 10.56 -3.97
C ILE A 354 18.57 11.88 -3.25
N GLU A 355 19.63 12.69 -3.29
CA GLU A 355 19.58 14.07 -2.81
C GLU A 355 18.70 14.90 -3.74
N GLY A 356 17.78 15.70 -3.21
CA GLY A 356 16.89 16.52 -4.01
C GLY A 356 15.63 16.91 -3.25
N SER A 357 14.75 17.64 -3.93
CA SER A 357 13.41 17.94 -3.41
C SER A 357 12.42 17.93 -4.57
N PHE A 358 11.79 16.79 -4.77
CA PHE A 358 10.99 16.53 -5.96
C PHE A 358 9.50 16.72 -5.68
N ASN A 359 8.76 17.26 -6.64
CA ASN A 359 7.30 17.47 -6.59
C ASN A 359 6.84 18.36 -5.43
N THR A 360 7.67 19.33 -5.06
CA THR A 360 7.36 20.30 -4.00
C THR A 360 6.57 21.49 -4.50
N GLU A 361 6.56 21.71 -5.82
CA GLU A 361 5.79 22.78 -6.43
C GLU A 361 4.28 22.48 -6.41
N PRO A 362 3.44 23.48 -6.12
CA PRO A 362 1.99 23.32 -6.22
C PRO A 362 1.56 22.97 -7.65
N THR A 363 0.70 21.96 -7.79
CA THR A 363 0.05 21.61 -9.05
C THR A 363 -1.27 22.37 -9.19
N VAL A 364 -1.58 22.89 -10.37
CA VAL A 364 -2.86 23.56 -10.64
C VAL A 364 -3.80 22.58 -11.36
N LEU A 365 -5.01 22.41 -10.81
CA LEU A 365 -6.11 21.70 -11.46
C LEU A 365 -7.11 22.71 -12.03
N THR A 366 -7.28 22.73 -13.34
CA THR A 366 -8.30 23.55 -14.00
C THR A 366 -9.60 22.76 -14.15
N LEU A 367 -10.65 23.16 -13.43
CA LEU A 367 -11.98 22.59 -13.54
C LEU A 367 -12.78 23.28 -14.65
N LYS A 368 -13.31 22.49 -15.59
CA LYS A 368 -14.26 22.94 -16.62
C LYS A 368 -15.68 22.70 -16.13
N ARG A 369 -16.47 23.75 -15.89
CA ARG A 369 -17.89 23.63 -15.54
C ARG A 369 -18.74 24.35 -16.57
N TYR A 370 -19.67 23.61 -17.16
CA TYR A 370 -20.72 24.19 -17.98
C TYR A 370 -21.91 24.57 -17.09
N THR A 371 -22.23 25.87 -17.04
CA THR A 371 -23.51 26.38 -16.56
C THR A 371 -24.19 27.08 -17.73
N ASP A 372 -24.61 28.34 -17.58
CA ASP A 372 -25.14 29.16 -18.67
C ASP A 372 -24.02 29.67 -19.60
N LYS A 373 -22.78 29.62 -19.11
CA LYS A 373 -21.53 29.89 -19.82
C LYS A 373 -20.46 28.88 -19.36
N LEU A 374 -19.43 28.68 -20.19
CA LEU A 374 -18.30 27.84 -19.84
C LEU A 374 -17.39 28.58 -18.84
N ILE A 375 -17.22 28.02 -17.64
CA ILE A 375 -16.38 28.59 -16.58
C ILE A 375 -15.20 27.65 -16.33
N TYR A 376 -14.01 28.23 -16.29
CA TYR A 376 -12.78 27.57 -15.87
C TYR A 376 -12.41 28.06 -14.48
N THR A 377 -12.18 27.13 -13.55
CA THR A 377 -11.75 27.44 -12.18
C THR A 377 -10.44 26.74 -11.89
N ASP A 378 -9.39 27.49 -11.61
CA ASP A 378 -8.10 26.95 -11.20
C ASP A 378 -8.08 26.67 -9.70
N LEU A 379 -7.73 25.44 -9.34
CA LEU A 379 -7.58 24.97 -7.97
C LEU A 379 -6.12 24.60 -7.73
N LEU A 380 -5.47 25.33 -6.80
CA LEU A 380 -4.12 25.03 -6.37
C LEU A 380 -4.09 23.79 -5.45
N ARG A 381 -3.28 22.80 -5.80
CA ARG A 381 -3.00 21.60 -5.00
C ARG A 381 -1.55 21.65 -4.54
N THR A 382 -1.34 21.74 -3.24
CA THR A 382 0.00 21.99 -2.64
C THR A 382 0.80 20.72 -2.33
N SER A 383 0.25 19.54 -2.64
CA SER A 383 0.95 18.25 -2.55
C SER A 383 0.22 17.15 -3.31
N VAL A 384 0.98 16.14 -3.72
CA VAL A 384 0.45 14.86 -4.21
C VAL A 384 -0.15 14.07 -3.04
N PRO A 385 -1.35 13.48 -3.18
CA PRO A 385 -1.91 12.58 -2.17
C PRO A 385 -0.98 11.41 -1.88
N GLY A 386 -1.05 10.91 -0.64
CA GLY A 386 -0.12 9.86 -0.23
C GLY A 386 1.34 10.32 -0.13
N SER A 387 1.70 11.59 -0.32
CA SER A 387 3.09 12.08 -0.10
C SER A 387 3.47 12.23 1.38
N PHE A 388 2.52 12.08 2.31
CA PHE A 388 2.78 12.24 3.73
C PHE A 388 1.93 11.27 4.56
N SER A 389 2.59 10.54 5.45
CA SER A 389 1.94 9.70 6.47
C SER A 389 2.53 10.01 7.84
N VAL A 390 1.70 9.85 8.87
CA VAL A 390 2.11 9.89 10.27
C VAL A 390 1.75 8.55 10.89
N VAL A 391 2.74 7.86 11.45
CA VAL A 391 2.51 6.68 12.29
C VAL A 391 2.29 7.18 13.69
N ILE A 392 1.10 6.95 14.24
CA ILE A 392 0.73 7.38 15.59
C ILE A 392 0.72 6.20 16.56
N LYS A 393 0.79 6.49 17.87
CA LYS A 393 0.61 5.49 18.92
C LYS A 393 -0.77 4.83 18.81
N ASN A 394 -0.82 3.50 18.94
CA ASN A 394 -2.08 2.75 18.90
C ASN A 394 -3.07 3.26 19.95
N GLY A 395 -4.32 3.51 19.53
CA GLY A 395 -5.40 4.01 20.40
C GLY A 395 -5.40 5.52 20.64
N TYR A 396 -4.47 6.28 20.05
CA TYR A 396 -4.38 7.74 20.26
C TYR A 396 -4.86 8.59 19.07
N ALA A 397 -5.66 8.02 18.14
CA ALA A 397 -6.17 8.75 16.98
C ALA A 397 -6.97 10.01 17.39
N GLU A 398 -7.88 9.89 18.36
CA GLU A 398 -8.67 11.03 18.85
C GLU A 398 -7.80 12.10 19.54
N HIS A 399 -6.75 11.68 20.25
CA HIS A 399 -5.84 12.60 20.93
C HIS A 399 -4.94 13.34 19.93
N PHE A 400 -4.48 12.63 18.89
CA PHE A 400 -3.72 13.25 17.80
C PHE A 400 -4.60 14.23 17.00
N GLU A 401 -5.87 13.90 16.74
CA GLU A 401 -6.80 14.83 16.09
C GLU A 401 -7.03 16.08 16.95
N ALA A 402 -7.19 15.93 18.26
CA ALA A 402 -7.33 17.06 19.18
C ALA A 402 -6.07 17.97 19.20
N ASP A 403 -4.86 17.39 19.17
CA ASP A 403 -3.61 18.16 19.00
C ASP A 403 -3.62 18.97 17.70
N MET A 404 -4.08 18.36 16.60
CA MET A 404 -4.17 19.03 15.30
C MET A 404 -5.26 20.10 15.27
N GLU A 405 -6.41 19.87 15.88
CA GLU A 405 -7.46 20.88 16.08
C GLU A 405 -6.94 22.08 16.87
N GLN A 406 -6.22 21.85 17.96
CA GLN A 406 -5.62 22.91 18.77
C GLN A 406 -4.59 23.73 17.97
N ALA A 407 -3.87 23.09 17.05
CA ALA A 407 -2.94 23.75 16.13
C ALA A 407 -3.63 24.45 14.94
N GLY A 408 -4.96 24.35 14.82
CA GLY A 408 -5.75 24.96 13.73
C GLY A 408 -5.82 24.12 12.45
N TYR A 409 -5.53 22.82 12.55
CA TYR A 409 -5.41 21.86 11.44
C TYR A 409 -6.37 20.67 11.54
N GLY A 410 -7.44 20.81 12.34
CA GLY A 410 -8.48 19.79 12.48
C GLY A 410 -9.18 19.45 11.17
N GLY A 411 -9.55 18.18 11.01
CA GLY A 411 -10.23 17.61 9.85
C GLY A 411 -9.36 17.42 8.61
N ILE A 412 -8.05 17.68 8.69
CA ILE A 412 -7.12 17.54 7.56
C ILE A 412 -6.64 16.08 7.39
N PHE A 413 -6.53 15.32 8.48
CA PHE A 413 -5.98 13.97 8.47
C PHE A 413 -7.06 12.91 8.25
N ARG A 414 -6.68 11.82 7.56
CA ARG A 414 -7.46 10.57 7.52
C ARG A 414 -6.76 9.52 8.38
N TYR A 415 -7.53 8.79 9.18
CA TYR A 415 -7.03 7.79 10.09
C TYR A 415 -7.27 6.38 9.55
N PHE A 416 -6.22 5.57 9.58
CA PHE A 416 -6.26 4.15 9.19
C PHE A 416 -5.76 3.32 10.37
N ASP A 417 -6.65 2.58 11.02
CA ASP A 417 -6.34 1.81 12.23
C ASP A 417 -6.45 0.29 12.02
N GLN A 418 -6.65 -0.16 10.78
CA GLN A 418 -6.81 -1.58 10.42
C GLN A 418 -7.92 -2.30 11.22
N GLY A 419 -8.92 -1.55 11.69
CA GLY A 419 -9.99 -2.09 12.53
C GLY A 419 -9.59 -2.28 14.01
N TYR A 420 -8.43 -1.79 14.45
CA TYR A 420 -7.98 -1.84 15.84
C TYR A 420 -9.05 -1.30 16.79
N SER A 421 -9.65 -0.14 16.51
CA SER A 421 -10.65 0.46 17.39
C SER A 421 -11.93 -0.38 17.53
N LYS A 422 -12.22 -1.26 16.55
CA LYS A 422 -13.35 -2.20 16.63
C LYS A 422 -13.06 -3.37 17.58
N VAL A 423 -11.79 -3.77 17.69
CA VAL A 423 -11.39 -4.98 18.42
C VAL A 423 -10.76 -4.65 19.79
N SER A 424 -10.16 -3.48 19.95
CA SER A 424 -9.44 -3.07 21.16
C SER A 424 -10.33 -3.13 22.40
N LYS A 425 -11.55 -2.60 22.32
CA LYS A 425 -12.52 -2.67 23.43
C LYS A 425 -12.83 -4.11 23.83
N THR A 426 -13.04 -4.99 22.85
CA THR A 426 -13.30 -6.40 23.09
C THR A 426 -12.08 -7.09 23.71
N LEU A 427 -10.87 -6.78 23.25
CA LEU A 427 -9.62 -7.30 23.82
C LEU A 427 -9.41 -6.83 25.26
N ASP A 428 -9.70 -5.57 25.57
CA ASP A 428 -9.62 -5.02 26.92
C ASP A 428 -10.63 -5.71 27.86
N GLU A 429 -11.86 -5.94 27.39
CA GLU A 429 -12.87 -6.71 28.13
C GLU A 429 -12.41 -8.16 28.38
N TYR A 430 -11.86 -8.84 27.36
CA TYR A 430 -11.29 -10.19 27.53
C TYR A 430 -10.11 -10.20 28.51
N SER A 431 -9.24 -9.19 28.47
CA SER A 431 -8.10 -9.06 29.39
C SER A 431 -8.58 -8.87 30.83
N GLN A 432 -9.59 -8.02 31.05
CA GLN A 432 -10.18 -7.82 32.37
C GLN A 432 -10.87 -9.07 32.92
N ILE A 433 -11.64 -9.77 32.09
CA ILE A 433 -12.28 -11.05 32.47
C ILE A 433 -11.22 -12.11 32.78
N SER A 434 -10.18 -12.21 31.96
CA SER A 434 -9.08 -13.15 32.18
C SER A 434 -8.35 -12.86 33.50
N LEU A 435 -8.11 -11.59 33.81
CA LEU A 435 -7.53 -11.18 35.09
C LEU A 435 -8.43 -11.56 36.27
N LEU A 436 -9.75 -11.33 36.16
CA LEU A 436 -10.71 -11.67 37.20
C LEU A 436 -10.76 -13.18 37.45
N VAL A 437 -10.82 -13.99 36.38
CA VAL A 437 -10.80 -15.46 36.48
C VAL A 437 -9.48 -15.94 37.08
N ALA A 438 -8.35 -15.33 36.72
CA ALA A 438 -7.05 -15.64 37.32
C ALA A 438 -7.03 -15.32 38.83
N LEU A 439 -7.56 -14.17 39.24
CA LEU A 439 -7.65 -13.79 40.66
C LEU A 439 -8.54 -14.74 41.47
N ILE A 440 -9.70 -15.14 40.93
CA ILE A 440 -10.56 -16.15 41.56
C ILE A 440 -9.82 -17.48 41.68
N SER A 441 -9.14 -17.92 40.63
CA SER A 441 -8.36 -19.16 40.62
C SER A 441 -7.26 -19.14 41.68
N ILE A 442 -6.55 -18.02 41.82
CA ILE A 442 -5.55 -17.81 42.87
C ILE A 442 -6.20 -17.85 44.26
N GLY A 443 -7.37 -17.24 44.45
CA GLY A 443 -8.10 -17.27 45.72
C GLY A 443 -8.53 -18.68 46.14
N VAL A 444 -9.03 -19.48 45.19
CA VAL A 444 -9.38 -20.89 45.42
C VAL A 444 -8.12 -21.69 45.75
N TRP A 445 -7.03 -21.49 45.00
CA TRP A 445 -5.75 -22.15 45.26
C TRP A 445 -5.21 -21.81 46.65
N MET A 446 -5.22 -20.54 47.06
CA MET A 446 -4.82 -20.11 48.41
C MET A 446 -5.64 -20.82 49.49
N THR A 447 -6.95 -20.97 49.29
CA THR A 447 -7.82 -21.70 50.21
C THR A 447 -7.39 -23.16 50.35
N VAL A 448 -7.12 -23.85 49.23
CA VAL A 448 -6.64 -25.24 49.21
C VAL A 448 -5.29 -25.36 49.91
N VAL A 449 -4.36 -24.45 49.66
CA VAL A 449 -3.03 -24.43 50.30
C VAL A 449 -3.15 -24.23 51.81
N VAL A 450 -4.01 -23.33 52.29
CA VAL A 450 -4.24 -23.13 53.72
C VAL A 450 -4.78 -24.41 54.36
N VAL A 451 -5.80 -25.05 53.76
CA VAL A 451 -6.35 -26.33 54.27
C VAL A 451 -5.30 -27.44 54.28
N PHE A 452 -4.49 -27.53 53.22
CA PHE A 452 -3.38 -28.49 53.12
C PHE A 452 -2.36 -28.26 54.24
N ILE A 453 -1.90 -27.02 54.42
CA ILE A 453 -0.93 -26.64 55.46
C ILE A 453 -1.50 -26.95 56.85
N VAL A 454 -2.75 -26.59 57.15
CA VAL A 454 -3.39 -26.88 58.45
C VAL A 454 -3.47 -28.38 58.71
N THR A 455 -3.82 -29.17 57.71
CA THR A 455 -3.95 -30.64 57.81
C THR A 455 -2.59 -31.32 57.98
N CYS A 456 -1.58 -30.94 57.19
CA CYS A 456 -0.22 -31.45 57.35
C CYS A 456 0.36 -31.07 58.72
N ASN A 457 0.04 -29.88 59.22
CA ASN A 457 0.47 -29.43 60.54
C ASN A 457 -0.19 -30.21 61.68
N SER A 458 -1.48 -30.56 61.59
CA SER A 458 -2.13 -31.34 62.64
C SER A 458 -1.52 -32.74 62.74
N LYS A 459 -1.15 -33.33 61.60
CA LYS A 459 -0.45 -34.63 61.53
C LYS A 459 1.00 -34.53 62.03
N SER A 460 1.78 -33.58 61.52
CA SER A 460 3.20 -33.44 61.86
C SER A 460 3.42 -33.15 63.35
N ARG A 461 2.51 -32.43 64.02
CA ARG A 461 2.56 -32.23 65.48
C ARG A 461 2.56 -33.53 66.27
N LYS A 462 1.72 -34.50 65.88
CA LYS A 462 1.65 -35.81 66.55
C LYS A 462 2.95 -36.57 66.36
N ASP A 463 3.46 -36.60 65.13
CA ASP A 463 4.71 -37.29 64.79
C ASP A 463 5.94 -36.67 65.47
N ILE A 464 6.01 -35.34 65.53
CA ILE A 464 7.09 -34.60 66.23
C ILE A 464 7.03 -34.86 67.73
N ALA A 465 5.84 -34.90 68.33
CA ALA A 465 5.69 -35.20 69.75
C ALA A 465 6.20 -36.61 70.09
N ILE A 466 5.88 -37.61 69.26
CA ILE A 466 6.36 -38.99 69.39
C ILE A 466 7.89 -39.04 69.23
N MET A 467 8.43 -38.46 68.14
CA MET A 467 9.87 -38.42 67.89
C MET A 467 10.64 -37.73 69.02
N ARG A 468 10.10 -36.64 69.58
CA ARG A 468 10.72 -35.92 70.70
C ARG A 468 10.60 -36.66 72.03
N SER A 469 9.54 -37.43 72.26
CA SER A 469 9.45 -38.29 73.46
C SER A 469 10.40 -39.49 73.41
N LEU A 470 10.77 -39.94 72.20
CA LEU A 470 11.77 -40.99 71.97
C LEU A 470 13.21 -40.47 71.97
N GLY A 471 13.43 -39.18 72.30
CA GLY A 471 14.77 -38.59 72.45
C GLY A 471 15.37 -37.97 71.17
N SER A 472 14.61 -37.83 70.08
CA SER A 472 15.12 -37.24 68.84
C SER A 472 15.41 -35.73 68.98
N PRO A 473 16.56 -35.22 68.48
CA PRO A 473 16.89 -33.80 68.53
C PRO A 473 15.98 -32.96 67.62
N LYS A 474 15.76 -31.70 68.02
CA LYS A 474 14.83 -30.76 67.35
C LYS A 474 15.07 -30.61 65.84
N GLY A 475 16.34 -30.52 65.42
CA GLY A 475 16.71 -30.38 64.01
C GLY A 475 16.38 -31.62 63.17
N ARG A 476 16.52 -32.82 63.74
CA ARG A 476 16.22 -34.07 63.03
C ARG A 476 14.71 -34.24 62.83
N ALA A 477 13.90 -33.95 63.86
CA ALA A 477 12.44 -33.97 63.74
C ALA A 477 11.90 -32.93 62.73
N TYR A 478 12.52 -31.74 62.67
CA TYR A 478 12.21 -30.71 61.67
C TYR A 478 12.50 -31.20 60.24
N MET A 479 13.72 -31.68 59.98
CA MET A 479 14.14 -32.11 58.65
C MET A 479 13.33 -33.30 58.12
N THR A 480 13.00 -34.28 58.97
CA THR A 480 12.18 -35.44 58.54
C THR A 480 10.79 -35.03 58.06
N GLN A 481 10.14 -34.10 58.77
CA GLN A 481 8.79 -33.64 58.41
C GLN A 481 8.82 -32.71 57.19
N LEU A 482 9.82 -31.83 57.10
CA LEU A 482 10.03 -30.98 55.93
C LEU A 482 10.28 -31.81 54.66
N PHE A 483 11.09 -32.87 54.77
CA PHE A 483 11.41 -33.75 53.65
C PHE A 483 10.18 -34.53 53.13
N THR A 484 9.30 -34.95 54.04
CA THR A 484 8.03 -35.61 53.66
C THR A 484 7.14 -34.70 52.81
N VAL A 485 6.97 -33.44 53.22
CA VAL A 485 6.18 -32.46 52.45
C VAL A 485 6.89 -32.06 51.16
N PHE A 486 8.22 -31.94 51.19
CA PHE A 486 9.02 -31.67 50.00
C PHE A 486 8.77 -32.71 48.90
N ILE A 487 8.85 -34.01 49.22
CA ILE A 487 8.61 -35.08 48.24
C ILE A 487 7.20 -34.99 47.67
N LEU A 488 6.19 -34.80 48.54
CA LEU A 488 4.80 -34.71 48.10
C LEU A 488 4.56 -33.51 47.18
N SER A 489 5.08 -32.33 47.56
CA SER A 489 5.00 -31.12 46.76
C SER A 489 5.80 -31.21 45.47
N PHE A 490 6.93 -31.95 45.47
CA PHE A 490 7.76 -32.13 44.27
C PHE A 490 7.06 -33.04 43.25
N MET A 491 6.43 -34.12 43.70
CA MET A 491 5.61 -34.96 42.83
C MET A 491 4.44 -34.16 42.24
N ALA A 492 3.77 -33.34 43.06
CA ALA A 492 2.70 -32.46 42.60
C ALA A 492 3.20 -31.41 41.59
N LEU A 493 4.41 -30.86 41.79
CA LEU A 493 5.05 -29.93 40.86
C LEU A 493 5.25 -30.57 39.48
N VAL A 494 5.81 -31.78 39.44
CA VAL A 494 6.05 -32.49 38.17
C VAL A 494 4.73 -32.75 37.43
N ILE A 495 3.71 -33.22 38.15
CA ILE A 495 2.37 -33.44 37.57
C ILE A 495 1.77 -32.14 37.05
N CYS A 496 1.88 -31.05 37.82
CA CYS A 496 1.35 -29.74 37.47
C CYS A 496 2.02 -29.17 36.22
N ILE A 497 3.34 -29.30 36.09
CA ILE A 497 4.06 -28.85 34.88
C ILE A 497 3.61 -29.65 33.66
N ILE A 498 3.55 -30.98 33.76
CA ILE A 498 3.16 -31.84 32.62
C ILE A 498 1.72 -31.56 32.21
N ALA A 499 0.78 -31.59 33.15
CA ALA A 499 -0.63 -31.34 32.87
C ALA A 499 -0.87 -29.89 32.40
N GLY A 500 -0.20 -28.92 33.02
CA GLY A 500 -0.31 -27.50 32.66
C GLY A 500 0.19 -27.22 31.24
N LEU A 501 1.34 -27.77 30.85
CA LEU A 501 1.86 -27.66 29.49
C LEU A 501 0.96 -28.36 28.47
N TYR A 502 0.38 -29.51 28.82
CA TYR A 502 -0.54 -30.24 27.96
C TYR A 502 -1.82 -29.44 27.68
N VAL A 503 -2.48 -28.93 28.73
CA VAL A 503 -3.67 -28.09 28.60
C VAL A 503 -3.33 -26.80 27.85
N TYR A 504 -2.20 -26.17 28.17
CA TYR A 504 -1.73 -24.96 27.48
C TYR A 504 -1.63 -25.19 25.98
N ASN A 505 -0.97 -26.26 25.53
CA ASN A 505 -0.83 -26.56 24.11
C ASN A 505 -2.19 -26.75 23.42
N ILE A 506 -3.13 -27.49 24.05
CA ILE A 506 -4.48 -27.67 23.49
C ILE A 506 -5.20 -26.34 23.31
N VAL A 507 -5.19 -25.49 24.34
CA VAL A 507 -5.87 -24.20 24.30
C VAL A 507 -5.24 -23.29 23.25
N THR A 508 -3.91 -23.29 23.14
CA THR A 508 -3.23 -22.49 22.11
C THR A 508 -3.51 -23.00 20.71
N ASP A 509 -3.53 -24.31 20.49
CA ASP A 509 -3.81 -24.89 19.17
C ASP A 509 -5.23 -24.54 18.70
N ILE A 510 -6.21 -24.56 19.60
CA ILE A 510 -7.58 -24.10 19.32
C ILE A 510 -7.59 -22.61 18.99
N ALA A 511 -6.91 -21.78 19.78
CA ALA A 511 -6.83 -20.34 19.54
C ALA A 511 -6.16 -20.00 18.19
N TYR A 512 -5.11 -20.73 17.80
CA TYR A 512 -4.49 -20.59 16.49
C TYR A 512 -5.42 -20.99 15.35
N ALA A 513 -6.12 -22.11 15.48
CA ALA A 513 -6.98 -22.63 14.41
C ALA A 513 -8.16 -21.68 14.11
N ASP A 514 -8.67 -20.97 15.12
CA ASP A 514 -9.78 -20.04 14.95
C ASP A 514 -9.32 -18.71 14.33
N MET A 515 -8.13 -18.22 14.70
CA MET A 515 -7.60 -16.93 14.22
C MET A 515 -6.81 -17.00 12.91
N ALA A 516 -6.28 -18.16 12.53
CA ALA A 516 -5.59 -18.36 11.25
C ALA A 516 -6.50 -18.17 10.02
N LYS A 517 -7.82 -18.05 10.22
CA LYS A 517 -8.79 -17.76 9.16
C LYS A 517 -8.77 -16.32 8.65
N GLY A 518 -7.93 -15.41 9.18
CA GLY A 518 -7.91 -14.03 8.69
C GLY A 518 -6.81 -13.08 9.15
N SER A 519 -5.51 -13.37 8.89
CA SER A 519 -4.44 -12.37 8.60
C SER A 519 -3.02 -12.84 8.97
N ASN A 520 -2.04 -11.99 8.61
CA ASN A 520 -0.62 -12.00 9.02
C ASN A 520 -0.35 -11.97 10.55
N ALA A 521 -1.39 -11.84 11.38
CA ALA A 521 -1.29 -11.84 12.86
C ALA A 521 -0.78 -13.18 13.43
N ALA A 522 -0.85 -14.28 12.67
CA ALA A 522 -0.45 -15.61 13.12
C ALA A 522 1.02 -15.70 13.56
N SER A 523 1.93 -14.96 12.90
CA SER A 523 3.37 -15.00 13.19
C SER A 523 3.72 -14.28 14.50
N ILE A 524 3.12 -13.10 14.74
CA ILE A 524 3.29 -12.33 15.98
C ILE A 524 2.69 -13.09 17.16
N LEU A 525 1.52 -13.70 16.97
CA LEU A 525 0.87 -14.52 17.99
C LEU A 525 1.72 -15.76 18.34
N LYS A 526 2.42 -16.35 17.35
CA LYS A 526 3.39 -17.43 17.57
C LYS A 526 4.47 -17.06 18.58
N ASN A 527 5.09 -15.90 18.39
CA ASN A 527 6.13 -15.44 19.30
C ASN A 527 5.60 -15.13 20.71
N VAL A 528 4.41 -14.54 20.82
CA VAL A 528 3.79 -14.22 22.13
C VAL A 528 3.41 -15.48 22.91
N ILE A 529 2.86 -16.49 22.21
CA ILE A 529 2.49 -17.77 22.81
C ILE A 529 3.74 -18.57 23.19
N GLU A 530 4.76 -18.65 22.33
CA GLU A 530 6.02 -19.29 22.71
C GLU A 530 6.69 -18.61 23.91
N SER A 531 6.64 -17.27 23.97
CA SER A 531 7.16 -16.51 25.12
C SER A 531 6.36 -16.75 26.41
N SER A 532 5.07 -17.08 26.33
CA SER A 532 4.21 -17.28 27.50
C SER A 532 4.18 -18.72 28.02
N LYS A 533 4.69 -19.71 27.27
CA LYS A 533 4.92 -21.08 27.77
C LYS A 533 5.77 -21.10 29.04
N GLY A 534 6.78 -20.24 29.11
CA GLY A 534 7.62 -20.10 30.30
C GLY A 534 6.85 -19.70 31.56
N ALA A 535 5.75 -18.95 31.41
CA ALA A 535 4.95 -18.49 32.54
C ALA A 535 4.27 -19.66 33.30
N VAL A 536 3.85 -20.72 32.59
CA VAL A 536 3.25 -21.92 33.20
C VAL A 536 4.25 -22.61 34.13
N VAL A 537 5.49 -22.75 33.68
CA VAL A 537 6.57 -23.39 34.46
C VAL A 537 6.93 -22.52 35.66
N VAL A 538 7.09 -21.20 35.46
CA VAL A 538 7.38 -20.24 36.54
C VAL A 538 6.28 -20.25 37.60
N ALA A 539 5.01 -20.28 37.20
CA ALA A 539 3.89 -20.35 38.12
C ALA A 539 3.93 -21.62 38.98
N ALA A 540 4.17 -22.78 38.37
CA ALA A 540 4.24 -24.06 39.09
C ALA A 540 5.40 -24.08 40.11
N ILE A 541 6.58 -23.59 39.73
CA ILE A 541 7.74 -23.46 40.63
C ILE A 541 7.41 -22.50 41.79
N THR A 542 6.78 -21.37 41.51
CA THR A 542 6.39 -20.38 42.52
C THR A 542 5.40 -20.99 43.54
N GLN A 543 4.42 -21.76 43.08
CA GLN A 543 3.48 -22.49 43.94
C GLN A 543 4.20 -23.53 44.83
N PHE A 544 5.16 -24.27 44.27
CA PHE A 544 5.95 -25.23 45.03
C PHE A 544 6.77 -24.55 46.16
N LEU A 545 7.47 -23.45 45.82
CA LEU A 545 8.28 -22.71 46.78
C LEU A 545 7.42 -22.06 47.88
N THR A 546 6.26 -21.52 47.54
CA THR A 546 5.33 -20.91 48.51
C THR A 546 4.77 -21.95 49.48
N ILE A 547 4.38 -23.14 49.00
CA ILE A 547 3.91 -24.24 49.88
C ILE A 547 5.02 -24.68 50.84
N ILE A 548 6.23 -24.92 50.34
CA ILE A 548 7.37 -25.35 51.17
C ILE A 548 7.75 -24.26 52.18
N GLY A 549 7.87 -23.01 51.73
CA GLY A 549 8.22 -21.88 52.58
C GLY A 549 7.20 -21.67 53.70
N ALA A 550 5.91 -21.66 53.36
CA ALA A 550 4.85 -21.50 54.36
C ALA A 550 4.83 -22.67 55.36
N PHE A 551 4.99 -23.90 54.90
CA PHE A 551 5.06 -25.06 55.80
C PHE A 551 6.30 -25.02 56.69
N ALA A 552 7.47 -24.67 56.15
CA ALA A 552 8.73 -24.55 56.89
C ALA A 552 8.63 -23.51 58.02
N ILE A 553 7.97 -22.38 57.78
CA ILE A 553 7.70 -21.35 58.80
C ILE A 553 6.83 -21.94 59.92
N VAL A 554 5.70 -22.56 59.58
CA VAL A 554 4.79 -23.12 60.61
C VAL A 554 5.45 -24.25 61.40
N LEU A 555 6.25 -25.09 60.74
CA LEU A 555 6.99 -26.18 61.37
C LEU A 555 8.06 -25.66 62.34
N SER A 556 8.76 -24.57 62.00
CA SER A 556 9.77 -23.96 62.86
C SER A 556 9.19 -23.46 64.19
N ILE A 557 7.95 -22.93 64.15
CA ILE A 557 7.20 -22.50 65.34
C ILE A 557 6.83 -23.71 66.20
N GLN A 558 6.38 -24.81 65.59
CA GLN A 558 5.95 -26.01 66.30
C GLN A 558 7.11 -26.73 67.01
N VAL A 559 8.25 -26.90 66.34
CA VAL A 559 9.42 -27.62 66.89
C VAL A 559 10.00 -26.91 68.13
N ARG A 560 9.80 -25.59 68.26
CA ARG A 560 10.20 -24.80 69.43
C ARG A 560 9.28 -24.98 70.65
N GLN A 561 8.08 -25.55 70.50
CA GLN A 561 7.13 -25.73 71.60
C GLN A 561 7.53 -26.89 72.54
N ASN A 562 7.05 -26.84 73.80
CA ASN A 562 7.29 -27.89 74.80
C ASN A 562 6.48 -29.17 74.49
N VAL A 563 7.11 -30.33 74.70
CA VAL A 563 6.54 -31.66 74.36
C VAL A 563 5.23 -31.93 75.11
N MET A 564 5.14 -31.53 76.39
CA MET A 564 3.90 -31.66 77.18
C MET A 564 2.73 -30.81 76.65
N VAL A 565 3.00 -29.65 76.05
CA VAL A 565 1.99 -28.77 75.46
C VAL A 565 1.46 -29.35 74.14
N MET A 566 2.35 -29.97 73.36
CA MET A 566 1.99 -30.65 72.11
C MET A 566 1.13 -31.90 72.38
N MET A 567 1.46 -32.70 73.41
CA MET A 567 0.69 -33.90 73.78
C MET A 567 -0.66 -33.59 74.44
N ARG A 568 -0.78 -32.54 75.27
CA ARG A 568 -2.06 -32.14 75.90
C ARG A 568 -3.09 -31.66 74.88
N LYS A 569 -2.68 -30.94 73.84
CA LYS A 569 -3.59 -30.47 72.78
C LYS A 569 -3.96 -31.58 71.78
N GLY A 570 -3.10 -32.59 71.60
CA GLY A 570 -3.37 -33.75 70.74
C GLY A 570 -4.46 -34.70 71.27
N LYS A 571 -4.82 -34.63 72.57
CA LYS A 571 -5.91 -35.40 73.19
C LYS A 571 -7.29 -34.74 73.12
N LYS A 572 -7.39 -33.48 72.63
CA LYS A 572 -8.65 -32.71 72.54
C LYS A 572 -9.14 -32.50 71.09
N GLN A 573 -8.56 -33.21 70.12
CA GLN A 573 -9.01 -33.22 68.71
C GLN A 573 -9.34 -34.63 68.27
#